data_AF-A0A4U5V178-F1
#
_entry.id   AF-A0A4U5V178-F1
#
_cell.length_a   1.000
_cell.length_b   1.000
_cell.length_c   1.000
_cell.angle_alpha   90.00
_cell.angle_beta   90.00
_cell.angle_gamma   90.00
#
_symmetry.space_group_name_H-M   'P 1'
#
loop_
_entity.id
_entity.type
_entity.pdbx_description
1 polymer ?
#
loop_
_entity_poly.entity_id
_entity_poly.type
_entity_poly.pdbx_seq_one_letter_code
_entity_poly.pdbx_strand_id
1 'polypeptide(L)'
;MDWKIESFAFWLSSLFPTTVHLTQPAGLGLMKCRLMMKLWNKYKVTSIPSLVFVDAVTGKVVCRNGLLVVRDDPKGLEFPWGPKPFAEVVAGPLLRNNRQTTDSSSLEGHYVGVYFSAHWCPPCRSLTRVLVESYRAVKESGQKFEIVFVSADRSEASFKQYFSEMPWLAVPYPDEARRSRLNRLYGIQGIPTLILLDTEGHMITRQGRVEVLNDPECRLFPWHPRPVLELSEANAVQLHEGPSLVLFVDAEEEGELEPAKELIQPIAEKLMAKYKAKEEETPLLFFVAGEDDMTDSLRDYTNLPEAAPLLTILDMSGPCQVRPRRRGDHAGRGEDGYCDFLPFALKGGEV
;
A
#
# COMPACT_ATOMS: atom_id res chain seq x y z
N MET A 1 -19.33 -15.90 -36.82
CA MET A 1 -19.40 -14.44 -36.62
C MET A 1 -18.32 -14.10 -35.61
N ASP A 2 -17.11 -13.97 -36.14
CA ASP A 2 -15.88 -13.73 -35.40
C ASP A 2 -15.67 -12.22 -35.28
N TRP A 3 -15.51 -11.73 -34.06
CA TRP A 3 -15.06 -10.36 -33.82
C TRP A 3 -13.55 -10.43 -33.55
N LYS A 4 -12.75 -10.05 -34.54
CA LYS A 4 -11.29 -9.93 -34.40
C LYS A 4 -10.95 -8.56 -33.81
N ILE A 5 -10.13 -8.64 -32.78
CA ILE A 5 -9.33 -7.56 -32.19
C ILE A 5 -8.35 -7.07 -33.26
N GLU A 6 -8.54 -5.85 -33.78
CA GLU A 6 -7.52 -5.04 -34.46
C GLU A 6 -8.14 -3.70 -34.85
N SER A 7 -7.90 -2.64 -34.06
CA SER A 7 -7.93 -1.23 -34.49
C SER A 7 -7.70 -0.29 -33.30
N PHE A 8 -6.45 0.08 -33.02
CA PHE A 8 -6.17 1.36 -32.36
C PHE A 8 -4.78 1.96 -32.69
N ALA A 9 -4.16 1.53 -33.78
CA ALA A 9 -2.81 1.96 -34.17
C ALA A 9 -2.70 2.69 -35.53
N PHE A 10 -3.81 3.10 -36.15
CA PHE A 10 -3.77 3.57 -37.55
C PHE A 10 -4.48 4.90 -37.87
N TRP A 11 -4.58 5.81 -36.90
CA TRP A 11 -5.18 7.13 -37.15
C TRP A 11 -4.33 8.31 -36.70
N LEU A 12 -3.07 8.35 -37.15
CA LEU A 12 -2.21 9.56 -37.03
C LEU A 12 -1.04 9.60 -38.03
N SER A 13 -1.20 9.08 -39.26
CA SER A 13 -0.12 9.09 -40.28
C SER A 13 -0.48 9.65 -41.66
N SER A 14 -1.65 10.25 -41.85
CA SER A 14 -2.15 10.51 -43.22
C SER A 14 -2.37 11.97 -43.63
N LEU A 15 -1.71 12.98 -43.01
CA LEU A 15 -1.96 14.38 -43.40
C LEU A 15 -0.78 15.30 -43.74
N PHE A 16 0.48 14.84 -43.82
CA PHE A 16 1.55 15.64 -44.44
C PHE A 16 2.65 14.75 -45.07
N PRO A 17 2.72 14.61 -46.41
CA PRO A 17 3.87 14.01 -47.08
C PRO A 17 4.83 15.14 -47.48
N THR A 18 5.76 15.52 -46.61
CA THR A 18 6.97 16.22 -47.03
C THR A 18 8.01 16.13 -45.93
N THR A 19 9.18 15.60 -46.29
CA THR A 19 10.36 15.46 -45.46
C THR A 19 10.73 16.81 -44.85
N VAL A 20 10.44 16.99 -43.56
CA VAL A 20 11.02 18.05 -42.73
C VAL A 20 11.76 17.35 -41.61
N HIS A 21 13.08 17.52 -41.55
CA HIS A 21 13.85 17.25 -40.34
C HIS A 21 13.33 18.17 -39.23
N LEU A 22 12.30 17.72 -38.52
CA LEU A 22 11.87 18.32 -37.27
C LEU A 22 12.77 17.74 -36.17
N THR A 23 13.80 18.49 -35.83
CA THR A 23 14.35 18.45 -34.48
C THR A 23 13.18 18.64 -33.52
N GLN A 24 12.80 17.58 -32.80
CA GLN A 24 11.79 17.69 -31.75
C GLN A 24 12.25 18.79 -30.78
N PRO A 25 11.42 19.81 -30.47
CA PRO A 25 11.77 20.73 -29.42
C PRO A 25 11.79 19.94 -28.11
N ALA A 26 12.94 19.94 -27.45
CA ALA A 26 13.20 19.21 -26.20
C ALA A 26 12.11 19.44 -25.12
N GLY A 27 11.35 20.55 -25.20
CA GLY A 27 10.24 20.87 -24.32
C GLY A 27 9.00 19.97 -24.41
N LEU A 28 8.66 19.44 -25.59
CA LEU A 28 7.44 18.62 -25.74
C LEU A 28 7.63 17.20 -25.15
N GLY A 29 8.84 16.66 -25.24
CA GLY A 29 9.21 15.40 -24.59
C GLY A 29 9.25 15.53 -23.06
N LEU A 30 9.80 16.63 -22.55
CA LEU A 30 9.82 16.93 -21.11
C LEU A 30 8.41 17.09 -20.52
N MET A 31 7.49 17.75 -21.23
CA MET A 31 6.10 17.90 -20.79
C MET A 31 5.34 16.56 -20.76
N LYS A 32 5.53 15.70 -21.76
CA LYS A 32 4.94 14.35 -21.79
C LYS A 32 5.46 13.48 -20.63
N CYS A 33 6.76 13.49 -20.36
CA CYS A 33 7.32 12.77 -19.21
C CYS A 33 6.78 13.29 -17.87
N ARG A 34 6.65 14.62 -17.70
CA ARG A 34 6.08 15.21 -16.46
C ARG A 34 4.62 14.85 -16.24
N LEU A 35 3.78 14.90 -17.27
CA LEU A 35 2.37 14.52 -17.15
C LEU A 35 2.24 13.03 -16.86
N MET A 36 3.00 12.19 -17.54
CA MET A 36 3.03 10.74 -17.32
C MET A 36 3.38 10.41 -15.87
N MET A 37 4.45 11.00 -15.32
CA MET A 37 4.85 10.80 -13.92
C MET A 37 3.76 11.26 -12.94
N LYS A 38 3.13 12.42 -13.19
CA LYS A 38 2.02 12.89 -12.35
C LYS A 38 0.84 11.92 -12.35
N LEU A 39 0.51 11.33 -13.50
CA LEU A 39 -0.57 10.36 -13.61
C LEU A 39 -0.19 9.02 -12.96
N TRP A 40 1.05 8.55 -13.13
CA TRP A 40 1.54 7.35 -12.43
C TRP A 40 1.49 7.50 -10.92
N ASN A 41 1.95 8.63 -10.37
CA ASN A 41 1.90 8.87 -8.93
C ASN A 41 0.44 9.04 -8.46
N LYS A 42 -0.39 9.78 -9.21
CA LYS A 42 -1.81 9.98 -8.88
C LYS A 42 -2.57 8.66 -8.82
N TYR A 43 -2.32 7.76 -9.77
CA TYR A 43 -3.02 6.48 -9.87
C TYR A 43 -2.26 5.30 -9.25
N LYS A 44 -1.12 5.57 -8.58
CA LYS A 44 -0.25 4.59 -7.91
C LYS A 44 0.10 3.40 -8.82
N VAL A 45 0.50 3.70 -10.05
CA VAL A 45 0.91 2.68 -11.03
C VAL A 45 2.32 2.21 -10.70
N THR A 46 2.45 0.95 -10.25
CA THR A 46 3.73 0.38 -9.79
C THR A 46 4.37 -0.58 -10.80
N SER A 47 3.61 -1.11 -11.76
CA SER A 47 4.11 -2.05 -12.77
C SER A 47 3.42 -1.86 -14.12
N ILE A 48 3.98 -2.46 -15.17
CA ILE A 48 3.42 -2.44 -16.54
C ILE A 48 3.28 -3.89 -17.00
N PRO A 49 2.16 -4.28 -17.64
CA PRO A 49 0.98 -3.47 -17.93
C PRO A 49 0.15 -3.15 -16.68
N SER A 50 -0.52 -2.00 -16.68
CA SER A 50 -1.46 -1.57 -15.63
C SER A 50 -2.76 -1.07 -16.23
N LEU A 51 -3.88 -1.41 -15.58
CA LEU A 51 -5.22 -0.94 -15.93
C LEU A 51 -5.89 -0.44 -14.65
N VAL A 52 -6.26 0.84 -14.61
CA VAL A 52 -6.94 1.47 -13.48
C VAL A 52 -8.32 1.93 -13.93
N PHE A 53 -9.36 1.51 -13.23
CA PHE A 53 -10.72 2.01 -13.44
C PHE A 53 -10.93 3.28 -12.62
N VAL A 54 -11.47 4.31 -13.26
CA VAL A 54 -11.75 5.63 -12.68
C VAL A 54 -13.18 5.97 -13.00
N ASP A 55 -13.91 6.49 -12.02
CA ASP A 55 -15.26 6.98 -12.20
C ASP A 55 -15.21 8.26 -13.07
N ALA A 56 -15.95 8.28 -14.18
CA ALA A 56 -15.83 9.33 -15.17
C ALA A 56 -16.36 10.70 -14.69
N VAL A 57 -17.27 10.71 -13.70
CA VAL A 57 -17.92 11.92 -13.20
C VAL A 57 -17.09 12.54 -12.08
N THR A 58 -16.67 11.73 -11.12
CA THR A 58 -15.96 12.17 -9.91
C THR A 58 -14.44 12.16 -10.10
N GLY A 59 -13.92 11.41 -11.08
CA GLY A 59 -12.49 11.18 -11.23
C GLY A 59 -11.86 10.34 -10.11
N LYS A 60 -12.67 9.74 -9.23
CA LYS A 60 -12.19 8.87 -8.14
C LYS A 60 -11.78 7.51 -8.70
N VAL A 61 -10.71 6.94 -8.14
CA VAL A 61 -10.26 5.60 -8.52
C VAL A 61 -11.26 4.57 -8.00
N VAL A 62 -11.77 3.77 -8.92
CA VAL A 62 -12.76 2.72 -8.69
C VAL A 62 -12.05 1.40 -8.42
N CYS A 63 -11.02 1.06 -9.20
CA CYS A 63 -10.19 -0.12 -8.97
C CYS A 63 -8.78 0.08 -9.57
N ARG A 64 -7.74 -0.09 -8.74
CA ARG A 64 -6.32 0.01 -9.17
C ARG A 64 -5.84 -1.22 -9.96
N ASN A 65 -6.42 -2.40 -9.71
CA ASN A 65 -5.98 -3.68 -10.29
C ASN A 65 -6.91 -4.17 -11.42
N GLY A 66 -7.26 -3.30 -12.36
CA GLY A 66 -8.25 -3.58 -13.40
C GLY A 66 -7.91 -4.77 -14.30
N LEU A 67 -6.63 -5.09 -14.51
CA LEU A 67 -6.26 -6.30 -15.29
C LEU A 67 -6.72 -7.59 -14.61
N LEU A 68 -6.59 -7.67 -13.29
CA LEU A 68 -7.04 -8.83 -12.52
C LEU A 68 -8.57 -8.95 -12.56
N VAL A 69 -9.26 -7.82 -12.44
CA VAL A 69 -10.72 -7.76 -12.56
C VAL A 69 -11.19 -8.34 -13.90
N VAL A 70 -10.64 -7.85 -15.02
CA VAL A 70 -11.07 -8.25 -16.36
C VAL A 70 -10.75 -9.72 -16.63
N ARG A 71 -9.62 -10.21 -16.10
CA ARG A 71 -9.25 -11.63 -16.19
C ARG A 71 -10.22 -12.53 -15.43
N ASP A 72 -10.62 -12.12 -14.23
CA ASP A 72 -11.46 -12.92 -13.33
C ASP A 72 -12.96 -12.83 -13.69
N ASP A 73 -13.39 -11.73 -14.33
CA ASP A 73 -14.74 -11.53 -14.86
C ASP A 73 -14.71 -11.21 -16.38
N PRO A 74 -14.36 -12.19 -17.23
CA PRO A 74 -14.20 -11.98 -18.66
C PRO A 74 -15.51 -11.65 -19.38
N LYS A 75 -16.65 -11.87 -18.73
CA LYS A 75 -17.99 -11.59 -19.27
C LYS A 75 -18.58 -10.28 -18.74
N GLY A 76 -17.91 -9.59 -17.81
CA GLY A 76 -18.40 -8.32 -17.24
C GLY A 76 -19.67 -8.46 -16.40
N LEU A 77 -19.89 -9.61 -15.77
CA LEU A 77 -21.08 -9.86 -14.94
C LEU A 77 -21.04 -9.09 -13.61
N GLU A 78 -19.85 -8.73 -13.14
CA GLU A 78 -19.62 -7.92 -11.94
C GLU A 78 -19.46 -6.41 -12.26
N PHE A 79 -19.68 -5.99 -13.52
CA PHE A 79 -19.61 -4.58 -13.90
C PHE A 79 -20.80 -3.77 -13.32
N PRO A 80 -20.58 -2.55 -12.79
CA PRO A 80 -19.31 -1.84 -12.67
C PRO A 80 -18.42 -2.41 -11.57
N TRP A 81 -17.13 -2.57 -11.88
CA TRP A 81 -16.14 -3.20 -10.99
C TRP A 81 -15.62 -2.25 -9.89
N GLY A 82 -16.55 -1.60 -9.21
CA GLY A 82 -16.27 -0.66 -8.14
C GLY A 82 -16.04 -1.27 -6.78
N PRO A 83 -15.60 -0.43 -5.83
CA PRO A 83 -15.44 -0.86 -4.45
C PRO A 83 -16.83 -1.20 -3.92
N LYS A 84 -17.04 -2.49 -3.69
CA LYS A 84 -18.23 -2.99 -3.01
C LYS A 84 -18.04 -2.86 -1.49
N PRO A 85 -19.09 -2.56 -0.71
CA PRO A 85 -18.99 -2.59 0.74
C PRO A 85 -18.43 -3.93 1.22
N PHE A 86 -17.61 -3.91 2.27
CA PHE A 86 -17.01 -5.13 2.82
C PHE A 86 -18.07 -6.20 3.13
N ALA A 87 -19.20 -5.79 3.73
CA ALA A 87 -20.32 -6.66 4.06
C ALA A 87 -20.87 -7.45 2.85
N GLU A 88 -20.93 -6.82 1.67
CA GLU A 88 -21.37 -7.49 0.44
C GLU A 88 -20.31 -8.50 -0.03
N VAL A 89 -19.03 -8.13 0.04
CA VAL A 89 -17.94 -8.97 -0.47
C VAL A 89 -17.71 -10.19 0.40
N VAL A 90 -17.83 -10.05 1.73
CA VAL A 90 -17.63 -11.13 2.70
C VAL A 90 -18.87 -12.02 2.85
N ALA A 91 -20.02 -11.60 2.32
CA ALA A 91 -21.32 -12.24 2.51
C ALA A 91 -21.30 -13.77 2.36
N GLY A 92 -21.97 -14.46 3.29
CA GLY A 92 -22.16 -15.90 3.30
C GLY A 92 -21.46 -16.61 4.48
N PRO A 93 -21.43 -17.96 4.46
CA PRO A 93 -20.93 -18.74 5.58
C PRO A 93 -19.43 -18.53 5.80
N LEU A 94 -19.04 -18.39 7.07
CA LEU A 94 -17.66 -18.34 7.56
C LEU A 94 -17.41 -19.52 8.49
N LEU A 95 -16.19 -20.06 8.46
CA LEU A 95 -15.79 -21.20 9.28
C LEU A 95 -15.24 -20.75 10.63
N ARG A 96 -15.56 -21.51 11.68
CA ARG A 96 -14.80 -21.54 12.95
C ARG A 96 -13.87 -22.74 12.97
N ASN A 97 -12.76 -22.62 13.69
CA ASN A 97 -11.76 -23.68 13.83
C ASN A 97 -12.31 -24.98 14.47
N ASN A 98 -13.46 -24.92 15.16
CA ASN A 98 -14.19 -26.06 15.72
C ASN A 98 -15.13 -26.75 14.71
N ARG A 99 -14.96 -26.50 13.41
CA ARG A 99 -15.79 -27.01 12.29
C ARG A 99 -17.24 -26.51 12.29
N GLN A 100 -17.57 -25.52 13.11
CA GLN A 100 -18.86 -24.84 13.02
C GLN A 100 -18.81 -23.77 11.94
N THR A 101 -19.98 -23.41 11.44
CA THR A 101 -20.17 -22.34 10.47
C THR A 101 -21.03 -21.26 11.10
N THR A 102 -20.68 -20.01 10.82
CA THR A 102 -21.41 -18.82 11.25
C THR A 102 -21.64 -17.93 10.03
N ASP A 103 -22.78 -17.25 9.97
CA ASP A 103 -23.03 -16.31 8.88
C ASP A 103 -22.24 -15.00 9.06
N SER A 104 -21.84 -14.37 7.95
CA SER A 104 -21.11 -13.11 7.95
C SER A 104 -21.85 -11.96 8.64
N SER A 105 -23.17 -11.99 8.75
CA SER A 105 -23.97 -11.01 9.52
C SER A 105 -23.57 -10.95 11.01
N SER A 106 -22.95 -12.00 11.55
CA SER A 106 -22.38 -11.98 12.91
C SER A 106 -21.26 -10.95 13.12
N LEU A 107 -20.68 -10.44 12.02
CA LEU A 107 -19.64 -9.40 12.06
C LEU A 107 -20.21 -7.99 12.23
N GLU A 108 -21.54 -7.80 12.09
CA GLU A 108 -22.16 -6.48 12.23
C GLU A 108 -21.88 -5.89 13.62
N GLY A 109 -21.45 -4.62 13.65
CA GLY A 109 -21.09 -3.92 14.88
C GLY A 109 -19.82 -4.43 15.56
N HIS A 110 -18.98 -5.22 14.86
CA HIS A 110 -17.63 -5.59 15.32
C HIS A 110 -16.58 -4.79 14.58
N TYR A 111 -15.48 -4.46 15.25
CA TYR A 111 -14.22 -4.24 14.56
C TYR A 111 -13.82 -5.54 13.86
N VAL A 112 -13.43 -5.45 12.59
CA VAL A 112 -13.07 -6.63 11.79
C VAL A 112 -11.65 -6.54 11.28
N GLY A 113 -10.82 -7.50 11.69
CA GLY A 113 -9.50 -7.72 11.10
C GLY A 113 -9.61 -8.66 9.89
N VAL A 114 -9.37 -8.19 8.67
CA VAL A 114 -9.28 -9.05 7.48
C VAL A 114 -7.83 -9.48 7.29
N TYR A 115 -7.55 -10.75 7.58
CA TYR A 115 -6.21 -11.29 7.68
C TYR A 115 -5.84 -12.13 6.47
N PHE A 116 -4.94 -11.63 5.62
CA PHE A 116 -4.43 -12.31 4.44
C PHE A 116 -3.11 -13.01 4.78
N SER A 117 -3.10 -14.33 4.70
CA SER A 117 -1.98 -15.14 5.21
C SER A 117 -1.94 -16.53 4.58
N ALA A 118 -0.85 -17.26 4.79
CA ALA A 118 -0.71 -18.66 4.37
C ALA A 118 0.32 -19.41 5.21
N HIS A 119 0.14 -20.73 5.35
CA HIS A 119 1.00 -21.57 6.17
C HIS A 119 2.44 -21.64 5.66
N TRP A 120 2.60 -21.68 4.34
CA TRP A 120 3.90 -21.81 3.67
C TRP A 120 4.80 -20.57 3.82
N CYS A 121 4.23 -19.43 4.23
CA CYS A 121 4.91 -18.15 4.39
C CYS A 121 5.53 -18.03 5.80
N PRO A 122 6.86 -17.98 5.96
CA PRO A 122 7.49 -17.86 7.29
C PRO A 122 7.05 -16.62 8.10
N PRO A 123 7.07 -15.38 7.57
CA PRO A 123 6.67 -14.21 8.36
C PRO A 123 5.18 -14.26 8.76
N CYS A 124 4.35 -14.98 7.99
CA CYS A 124 2.96 -15.19 8.29
C CYS A 124 2.74 -15.99 9.59
N ARG A 125 3.52 -17.07 9.79
CA ARG A 125 3.43 -17.89 11.00
C ARG A 125 3.87 -17.12 12.25
N SER A 126 4.91 -16.29 12.14
CA SER A 126 5.36 -15.43 13.24
C SER A 126 4.28 -14.42 13.64
N LEU A 127 3.70 -13.71 12.66
CA LEU A 127 2.64 -12.74 12.95
C LEU A 127 1.38 -13.41 13.54
N THR A 128 1.03 -14.62 13.10
CA THR A 128 -0.16 -15.33 13.62
C THR A 128 -0.06 -15.53 15.13
N ARG A 129 1.11 -15.87 15.66
CA ARG A 129 1.29 -16.08 17.11
C ARG A 129 0.99 -14.82 17.91
N VAL A 130 1.60 -13.69 17.51
CA VAL A 130 1.37 -12.38 18.13
C VAL A 130 -0.10 -11.95 17.97
N LEU A 131 -0.68 -12.16 16.80
CA LEU A 131 -2.06 -11.79 16.50
C LEU A 131 -3.07 -12.60 17.32
N VAL A 132 -2.78 -13.86 17.64
CA VAL A 132 -3.63 -14.68 18.54
C VAL A 132 -3.66 -14.10 19.96
N GLU A 133 -2.50 -13.66 20.47
CA GLU A 133 -2.41 -13.01 21.79
C GLU A 133 -3.14 -11.68 21.79
N SER A 134 -2.90 -10.85 20.77
CA SER A 134 -3.56 -9.55 20.59
C SER A 134 -5.08 -9.68 20.48
N TYR A 135 -5.54 -10.66 19.70
CA TYR A 135 -6.97 -10.95 19.54
C TYR A 135 -7.65 -11.29 20.87
N ARG A 136 -6.99 -12.09 21.72
CA ARG A 136 -7.52 -12.42 23.04
C ARG A 136 -7.55 -11.20 23.95
N ALA A 137 -6.44 -10.46 24.04
CA ALA A 137 -6.33 -9.26 24.88
C ALA A 137 -7.40 -8.21 24.51
N VAL A 138 -7.59 -7.93 23.22
CA VAL A 138 -8.60 -6.98 22.74
C VAL A 138 -10.01 -7.45 23.14
N LYS A 139 -10.35 -8.73 22.98
CA LYS A 139 -11.67 -9.25 23.37
C LYS A 139 -11.87 -9.28 24.88
N GLU A 140 -10.83 -9.57 25.66
CA GLU A 140 -10.85 -9.54 27.12
C GLU A 140 -11.05 -8.13 27.68
N SER A 141 -10.62 -7.09 26.95
CA SER A 141 -10.93 -5.69 27.30
C SER A 141 -12.39 -5.28 27.01
N GLY A 142 -13.21 -6.19 26.50
CA GLY A 142 -14.64 -5.98 26.23
C GLY A 142 -14.94 -5.44 24.82
N GLN A 143 -13.93 -5.29 23.97
CA GLN A 143 -14.13 -4.84 22.59
C GLN A 143 -14.76 -5.93 21.73
N LYS A 144 -15.73 -5.55 20.89
CA LYS A 144 -16.33 -6.43 19.88
C LYS A 144 -15.36 -6.55 18.70
N PHE A 145 -14.42 -7.48 18.81
CA PHE A 145 -13.42 -7.73 17.77
C PHE A 145 -13.54 -9.15 17.20
N GLU A 146 -13.51 -9.26 15.88
CA GLU A 146 -13.43 -10.53 15.17
C GLU A 146 -12.41 -10.46 14.03
N ILE A 147 -11.77 -11.58 13.70
CA ILE A 147 -10.84 -11.67 12.57
C ILE A 147 -11.42 -12.63 11.52
N VAL A 148 -11.33 -12.24 10.26
CA VAL A 148 -11.68 -13.07 9.10
C VAL A 148 -10.41 -13.42 8.35
N PHE A 149 -9.97 -14.68 8.47
CA PHE A 149 -8.85 -15.23 7.75
C PHE A 149 -9.20 -15.49 6.28
N VAL A 150 -8.41 -14.90 5.39
CA VAL A 150 -8.46 -15.08 3.94
C VAL A 150 -7.18 -15.82 3.51
N SER A 151 -7.30 -17.13 3.33
CA SER A 151 -6.16 -17.99 3.03
C SER A 151 -5.63 -17.83 1.61
N ALA A 152 -4.30 -17.73 1.51
CA ALA A 152 -3.52 -17.89 0.29
C ALA A 152 -2.78 -19.25 0.25
N ASP A 153 -3.22 -20.24 1.03
CA ASP A 153 -2.70 -21.60 0.97
C ASP A 153 -3.00 -22.25 -0.39
N ARG A 154 -2.11 -23.14 -0.80
CA ARG A 154 -2.18 -23.83 -2.10
C ARG A 154 -2.92 -25.17 -2.05
N SER A 155 -3.34 -25.60 -0.85
CA SER A 155 -4.14 -26.80 -0.66
C SER A 155 -5.07 -26.65 0.55
N GLU A 156 -6.19 -27.36 0.51
CA GLU A 156 -7.15 -27.38 1.60
C GLU A 156 -6.56 -28.00 2.88
N ALA A 157 -5.63 -28.95 2.73
CA ALA A 157 -4.93 -29.57 3.85
C ALA A 157 -4.06 -28.55 4.60
N SER A 158 -3.27 -27.76 3.88
CA SER A 158 -2.45 -26.68 4.46
C SER A 158 -3.32 -25.62 5.12
N PHE A 159 -4.44 -25.24 4.48
CA PHE A 159 -5.43 -24.34 5.07
C PHE A 159 -5.96 -24.88 6.40
N LYS A 160 -6.43 -26.13 6.44
CA LYS A 160 -7.00 -26.75 7.65
C LYS A 160 -5.98 -26.82 8.78
N GLN A 161 -4.74 -27.21 8.46
CA GLN A 161 -3.66 -27.26 9.44
C GLN A 161 -3.42 -25.89 10.06
N TYR A 162 -3.22 -24.86 9.25
CA TYR A 162 -2.91 -23.53 9.74
C TYR A 162 -4.07 -22.84 10.44
N PHE A 163 -5.28 -22.99 9.92
CA PHE A 163 -6.49 -22.43 10.53
C PHE A 163 -6.82 -23.10 11.88
N SER A 164 -6.36 -24.32 12.13
CA SER A 164 -6.55 -24.98 13.44
C SER A 164 -5.85 -24.26 14.60
N GLU A 165 -4.83 -23.44 14.29
CA GLU A 165 -4.08 -22.63 15.27
C GLU A 165 -4.77 -21.30 15.58
N MET A 166 -5.81 -20.93 14.84
CA MET A 166 -6.43 -19.59 14.88
C MET A 166 -7.77 -19.60 15.61
N PRO A 167 -8.03 -18.70 16.58
CA PRO A 167 -9.27 -18.68 17.38
C PRO A 167 -10.43 -17.92 16.72
N TRP A 168 -10.27 -17.48 15.48
CA TRP A 168 -11.19 -16.58 14.77
C TRP A 168 -11.87 -17.26 13.57
N LEU A 169 -12.51 -16.45 12.71
CA LEU A 169 -13.27 -16.93 11.54
C LEU A 169 -12.38 -17.07 10.29
N ALA A 170 -12.82 -17.87 9.31
CA ALA A 170 -12.19 -17.95 8.00
C ALA A 170 -13.21 -18.00 6.86
N VAL A 171 -12.83 -17.45 5.71
CA VAL A 171 -13.53 -17.74 4.46
C VAL A 171 -13.29 -19.21 4.10
N PRO A 172 -14.34 -20.00 3.80
CA PRO A 172 -14.18 -21.38 3.36
C PRO A 172 -13.18 -21.51 2.21
N TYR A 173 -12.23 -22.45 2.34
CA TYR A 173 -11.20 -22.66 1.33
C TYR A 173 -11.73 -22.90 -0.10
N PRO A 174 -12.81 -23.71 -0.31
CA PRO A 174 -13.37 -23.91 -1.64
C PRO A 174 -13.96 -22.65 -2.28
N ASP A 175 -14.26 -21.61 -1.50
CA ASP A 175 -14.81 -20.34 -1.98
C ASP A 175 -13.69 -19.41 -2.47
N GLU A 176 -13.01 -19.85 -3.53
CA GLU A 176 -11.92 -19.09 -4.16
C GLU A 176 -12.39 -17.74 -4.71
N ALA A 177 -13.61 -17.69 -5.24
CA ALA A 177 -14.18 -16.45 -5.77
C ALA A 177 -14.28 -15.37 -4.69
N ARG A 178 -14.80 -15.69 -3.49
CA ARG A 178 -14.88 -14.73 -2.37
C ARG A 178 -13.50 -14.32 -1.86
N ARG A 179 -12.56 -15.27 -1.74
CA ARG A 179 -11.16 -14.96 -1.37
C ARG A 179 -10.50 -14.01 -2.39
N SER A 180 -10.70 -14.23 -3.69
CA SER A 180 -10.21 -13.34 -4.76
C SER A 180 -10.84 -11.95 -4.67
N ARG A 181 -12.18 -11.86 -4.49
CA ARG A 181 -12.86 -10.57 -4.33
C ARG A 181 -12.34 -9.77 -3.13
N LEU A 182 -12.10 -10.41 -1.99
CA LEU A 182 -11.53 -9.74 -0.80
C LEU A 182 -10.10 -9.26 -1.04
N ASN A 183 -9.26 -10.08 -1.68
CA ASN A 183 -7.89 -9.70 -2.04
C ASN A 183 -7.91 -8.46 -2.95
N ARG A 184 -8.81 -8.44 -3.94
CA ARG A 184 -8.99 -7.35 -4.89
C ARG A 184 -9.56 -6.08 -4.26
N LEU A 185 -10.56 -6.21 -3.39
CA LEU A 185 -11.18 -5.09 -2.67
C LEU A 185 -10.11 -4.25 -1.96
N TYR A 186 -9.15 -4.90 -1.33
CA TYR A 186 -8.07 -4.23 -0.61
C TYR A 186 -6.76 -4.11 -1.40
N GLY A 187 -6.69 -4.63 -2.62
CA GLY A 187 -5.51 -4.55 -3.48
C GLY A 187 -4.28 -5.24 -2.88
N ILE A 188 -4.46 -6.38 -2.21
CA ILE A 188 -3.39 -7.06 -1.47
C ILE A 188 -2.28 -7.54 -2.41
N GLN A 189 -1.07 -7.00 -2.25
CA GLN A 189 0.10 -7.35 -3.07
C GLN A 189 1.00 -8.41 -2.43
N GLY A 190 0.89 -8.62 -1.12
CA GLY A 190 1.75 -9.53 -0.37
C GLY A 190 1.12 -9.99 0.94
N ILE A 191 1.73 -11.02 1.53
CA ILE A 191 1.34 -11.58 2.82
C ILE A 191 2.55 -11.62 3.78
N PRO A 192 2.34 -11.51 5.10
CA PRO A 192 1.05 -11.30 5.74
C PRO A 192 0.58 -9.84 5.65
N THR A 193 -0.71 -9.65 5.45
CA THR A 193 -1.38 -8.33 5.51
C THR A 193 -2.58 -8.41 6.44
N LEU A 194 -2.72 -7.45 7.35
CA LEU A 194 -3.89 -7.30 8.22
C LEU A 194 -4.53 -5.93 7.97
N ILE A 195 -5.75 -5.94 7.46
CA ILE A 195 -6.58 -4.75 7.32
C ILE A 195 -7.51 -4.69 8.52
N LEU A 196 -7.62 -3.55 9.19
CA LEU A 196 -8.59 -3.35 10.26
C LEU A 196 -9.73 -2.44 9.79
N LEU A 197 -10.95 -2.87 10.08
CA LEU A 197 -12.18 -2.15 9.79
C LEU A 197 -12.88 -1.74 11.10
N ASP A 198 -13.59 -0.61 11.07
CA ASP A 198 -14.48 -0.16 12.13
C ASP A 198 -15.79 -0.97 12.17
N THR A 199 -16.66 -0.62 13.12
CA THR A 199 -17.94 -1.29 13.37
C THR A 199 -18.96 -1.12 12.24
N GLU A 200 -18.72 -0.16 11.34
CA GLU A 200 -19.53 0.12 10.15
C GLU A 200 -18.91 -0.49 8.88
N GLY A 201 -17.71 -1.08 8.98
CA GLY A 201 -16.98 -1.69 7.88
C GLY A 201 -16.10 -0.72 7.07
N HIS A 202 -15.87 0.51 7.54
CA HIS A 202 -14.88 1.40 6.95
C HIS A 202 -13.48 1.02 7.41
N MET A 203 -12.50 1.27 6.54
CA MET A 203 -11.11 0.94 6.83
C MET A 203 -10.51 1.91 7.85
N ILE A 204 -10.00 1.36 8.94
CA ILE A 204 -9.19 2.09 9.93
C ILE A 204 -7.73 2.14 9.48
N THR A 205 -7.12 0.98 9.23
CA THR A 205 -5.71 0.90 8.84
C THR A 205 -5.44 -0.26 7.89
N ARG A 206 -4.49 -0.04 6.97
CA ARG A 206 -3.88 -1.07 6.12
C ARG A 206 -2.62 -1.67 6.74
N GLN A 207 -2.10 -1.02 7.78
CA GLN A 207 -0.84 -1.34 8.44
C GLN A 207 -1.02 -2.20 9.69
N GLY A 208 -2.13 -2.94 9.80
CA GLY A 208 -2.44 -3.71 11.01
C GLY A 208 -1.34 -4.69 11.42
N ARG A 209 -0.53 -5.19 10.48
CA ARG A 209 0.67 -5.98 10.79
C ARG A 209 1.67 -5.19 11.65
N VAL A 210 2.01 -3.97 11.21
CA VAL A 210 2.99 -3.11 11.88
C VAL A 210 2.44 -2.66 13.21
N GLU A 211 1.19 -2.21 13.25
CA GLU A 211 0.55 -1.72 14.47
C GLU A 211 0.47 -2.82 15.55
N VAL A 212 0.10 -4.05 15.19
CA VAL A 212 0.05 -5.19 16.13
C VAL A 212 1.45 -5.54 16.68
N LEU A 213 2.49 -5.46 15.86
CA LEU A 213 3.85 -5.76 16.31
C LEU A 213 4.41 -4.68 17.24
N ASN A 214 3.99 -3.43 17.05
CA ASN A 214 4.46 -2.28 17.84
C ASN A 214 3.58 -1.99 19.06
N ASP A 215 2.46 -2.70 19.23
CA ASP A 215 1.54 -2.54 20.38
C ASP A 215 1.22 -3.91 21.01
N PRO A 216 2.22 -4.58 21.63
CA PRO A 216 2.05 -5.93 22.19
C PRO A 216 0.99 -5.99 23.29
N GLU A 217 0.74 -4.87 23.98
CA GLU A 217 -0.29 -4.76 25.03
C GLU A 217 -1.66 -4.32 24.51
N CYS A 218 -1.80 -4.07 23.20
CA CYS A 218 -3.05 -3.63 22.56
C CYS A 218 -3.63 -2.32 23.16
N ARG A 219 -2.79 -1.43 23.69
CA ARG A 219 -3.22 -0.16 24.30
C ARG A 219 -3.72 0.84 23.26
N LEU A 220 -3.25 0.70 22.02
CA LEU A 220 -3.56 1.60 20.91
C LEU A 220 -4.69 1.08 20.03
N PHE A 221 -5.27 -0.09 20.33
CA PHE A 221 -6.45 -0.59 19.64
C PHE A 221 -7.58 0.46 19.65
N PRO A 222 -8.26 0.76 18.52
CA PRO A 222 -8.28 0.04 17.24
C PRO A 222 -7.25 0.55 16.21
N TRP A 223 -6.02 0.86 16.63
CA TRP A 223 -4.87 1.19 15.78
C TRP A 223 -5.19 2.22 14.68
N HIS A 224 -5.83 3.32 15.09
CA HIS A 224 -6.06 4.44 14.19
C HIS A 224 -4.72 4.99 13.67
N PRO A 225 -4.65 5.39 12.38
CA PRO A 225 -3.44 5.98 11.82
C PRO A 225 -2.97 7.17 12.66
N ARG A 226 -1.71 7.14 13.09
CA ARG A 226 -1.09 8.23 13.82
C ARG A 226 -0.66 9.34 12.86
N PRO A 227 -0.76 10.62 13.25
CA PRO A 227 -0.33 11.72 12.39
C PRO A 227 1.15 11.70 12.05
N VAL A 228 1.97 11.30 13.01
CA VAL A 228 3.42 11.22 12.88
C VAL A 228 3.87 9.85 13.33
N LEU A 229 4.71 9.23 12.51
CA LEU A 229 5.31 7.93 12.79
C LEU A 229 6.77 8.11 13.18
N GLU A 230 7.28 7.18 13.96
CA GLU A 230 8.72 7.00 14.11
C GLU A 230 9.22 6.10 13.00
N LEU A 231 10.29 6.50 12.32
CA LEU A 231 10.90 5.67 11.29
C LEU A 231 11.60 4.49 11.95
N SER A 232 11.25 3.27 11.53
CA SER A 232 11.89 2.03 11.97
C SER A 232 11.94 1.04 10.82
N GLU A 233 12.74 -0.02 10.95
CA GLU A 233 12.77 -1.11 9.97
C GLU A 233 11.37 -1.69 9.68
N ALA A 234 10.52 -1.76 10.71
CA ALA A 234 9.18 -2.34 10.60
C ALA A 234 8.25 -1.55 9.68
N ASN A 235 8.45 -0.23 9.56
CA ASN A 235 7.57 0.65 8.79
C ASN A 235 8.26 1.38 7.63
N ALA A 236 9.57 1.20 7.42
CA ALA A 236 10.33 1.82 6.34
C ALA A 236 9.72 1.58 4.94
N VAL A 237 9.04 0.44 4.75
CA VAL A 237 8.30 0.13 3.51
C VAL A 237 7.23 1.18 3.15
N GLN A 238 6.70 1.90 4.14
CA GLN A 238 5.70 2.95 3.93
C GLN A 238 6.27 4.16 3.18
N LEU A 239 7.58 4.40 3.24
CA LEU A 239 8.22 5.49 2.51
C LEU A 239 8.06 5.34 0.98
N HIS A 240 7.79 4.13 0.49
CA HIS A 240 7.48 3.86 -0.92
C HIS A 240 6.00 4.06 -1.28
N GLU A 241 5.11 4.23 -0.31
CA GLU A 241 3.67 4.40 -0.56
C GLU A 241 3.33 5.79 -1.11
N GLY A 242 4.15 6.79 -0.79
CA GLY A 242 3.97 8.16 -1.26
C GLY A 242 5.06 9.11 -0.77
N PRO A 243 4.96 10.40 -1.13
CA PRO A 243 5.80 11.43 -0.56
C PRO A 243 5.73 11.39 0.97
N SER A 244 6.90 11.54 1.61
CA SER A 244 7.08 11.47 3.05
C SER A 244 7.90 12.68 3.51
N LEU A 245 7.41 13.40 4.51
CA LEU A 245 8.17 14.41 5.23
C LEU A 245 8.85 13.71 6.41
N VAL A 246 10.18 13.79 6.45
CA VAL A 246 11.02 13.14 7.47
C VAL A 246 11.79 14.22 8.21
N LEU A 247 11.60 14.27 9.53
CA LEU A 247 12.40 15.09 10.44
C LEU A 247 13.45 14.21 11.10
N PHE A 248 14.70 14.39 10.70
CA PHE A 248 15.84 13.74 11.33
C PHE A 248 16.29 14.54 12.56
N VAL A 249 16.55 13.89 13.68
CA VAL A 249 17.02 14.48 14.94
C VAL A 249 18.12 13.63 15.56
N ASP A 250 19.01 14.24 16.33
CA ASP A 250 20.00 13.54 17.15
C ASP A 250 19.28 12.99 18.39
N ALA A 251 18.83 11.76 18.30
CA ALA A 251 18.09 11.06 19.36
C ALA A 251 18.48 9.58 19.32
N GLU A 252 19.07 9.08 20.40
CA GLU A 252 19.55 7.69 20.50
C GLU A 252 18.46 6.78 21.09
N GLU A 253 17.51 7.35 21.83
CA GLU A 253 16.43 6.61 22.50
C GLU A 253 15.04 7.00 21.97
N GLU A 254 14.12 6.03 21.97
CA GLU A 254 12.73 6.19 21.50
C GLU A 254 12.02 7.37 22.19
N GLY A 255 12.33 7.60 23.48
CA GLY A 255 11.77 8.65 24.34
C GLY A 255 12.28 10.07 24.07
N GLU A 256 13.31 10.21 23.23
CA GLU A 256 13.89 11.50 22.85
C GLU A 256 13.26 12.04 21.55
N LEU A 257 12.43 11.23 20.88
CA LEU A 257 11.77 11.59 19.63
C LEU A 257 10.45 12.34 19.86
N GLU A 258 9.86 12.28 21.05
CA GLU A 258 8.58 12.90 21.40
C GLU A 258 8.54 14.40 21.10
N PRO A 259 9.54 15.23 21.50
CA PRO A 259 9.55 16.65 21.16
C PRO A 259 9.54 16.91 19.66
N ALA A 260 10.24 16.07 18.88
CA ALA A 260 10.28 16.17 17.42
C ALA A 260 8.94 15.74 16.79
N LYS A 261 8.29 14.71 17.34
CA LYS A 261 6.93 14.28 16.94
C LYS A 261 5.94 15.42 17.19
N GLU A 262 5.96 16.02 18.39
CA GLU A 262 5.10 17.14 18.79
C GLU A 262 5.30 18.37 17.89
N LEU A 263 6.53 18.63 17.43
CA LEU A 263 6.84 19.75 16.55
C LEU A 263 6.10 19.68 15.21
N ILE A 264 6.05 18.50 14.57
CA ILE A 264 5.45 18.34 13.24
C ILE A 264 4.01 17.80 13.27
N GLN A 265 3.55 17.30 14.40
CA GLN A 265 2.21 16.74 14.57
C GLN A 265 1.06 17.70 14.21
N PRO A 266 1.04 18.98 14.62
CA PRO A 266 -0.03 19.91 14.25
C PRO A 266 -0.17 20.09 12.74
N ILE A 267 0.94 20.00 12.00
CA ILE A 267 0.97 20.09 10.54
C ILE A 267 0.35 18.83 9.93
N ALA A 268 0.76 17.66 10.43
CA ALA A 268 0.25 16.37 10.00
C ALA A 268 -1.26 16.25 10.24
N GLU A 269 -1.75 16.56 11.44
CA GLU A 269 -3.16 16.52 11.81
C GLU A 269 -4.01 17.45 10.94
N LYS A 270 -3.55 18.68 10.75
CA LYS A 270 -4.24 19.66 9.89
C LYS A 270 -4.35 19.15 8.45
N LEU A 271 -3.30 18.50 7.93
CA LEU A 271 -3.32 17.92 6.58
C LEU A 271 -4.27 16.72 6.53
N MET A 272 -4.17 15.79 7.46
CA MET A 272 -5.05 14.62 7.54
C MET A 272 -6.53 15.01 7.65
N ALA A 273 -6.86 15.95 8.53
CA ALA A 273 -8.23 16.43 8.70
C ALA A 273 -8.79 17.05 7.40
N LYS A 274 -7.97 17.85 6.71
CA LYS A 274 -8.33 18.49 5.43
C LYS A 274 -8.66 17.47 4.34
N TYR A 275 -7.91 16.38 4.25
CA TYR A 275 -8.10 15.35 3.21
C TYR A 275 -9.17 14.32 3.61
N LYS A 276 -9.27 13.99 4.90
CA LYS A 276 -10.37 13.18 5.46
C LYS A 276 -11.73 13.81 5.17
N ALA A 277 -11.85 15.14 5.33
CA ALA A 277 -13.09 15.88 5.03
C ALA A 277 -13.49 15.84 3.52
N LYS A 278 -12.56 15.48 2.64
CA LYS A 278 -12.79 15.32 1.20
C LYS A 278 -12.95 13.86 0.76
N GLU A 279 -12.85 12.92 1.71
CA GLU A 279 -12.75 11.49 1.42
C GLU A 279 -11.58 11.16 0.47
N GLU A 280 -10.46 11.86 0.63
CA GLU A 280 -9.22 11.68 -0.13
C GLU A 280 -8.10 11.14 0.77
N GLU A 281 -7.18 10.37 0.19
CA GLU A 281 -5.96 9.92 0.89
C GLU A 281 -5.05 11.12 1.18
N THR A 282 -4.44 11.16 2.38
CA THR A 282 -3.47 12.19 2.74
C THR A 282 -2.27 12.10 1.78
N PRO A 283 -1.85 13.22 1.16
CA PRO A 283 -0.84 13.18 0.11
C PRO A 283 0.61 13.04 0.64
N LEU A 284 0.81 13.14 1.94
CA LEU A 284 2.10 13.21 2.60
C LEU A 284 2.07 12.38 3.89
N LEU A 285 3.03 11.48 4.06
CA LEU A 285 3.30 10.79 5.31
C LEU A 285 4.28 11.61 6.15
N PHE A 286 4.24 11.47 7.48
CA PHE A 286 5.12 12.21 8.39
C PHE A 286 5.89 11.23 9.27
N PHE A 287 7.21 11.38 9.27
CA PHE A 287 8.13 10.58 10.05
C PHE A 287 9.06 11.45 10.87
N VAL A 288 9.44 10.97 12.05
CA VAL A 288 10.64 11.38 12.77
C VAL A 288 11.64 10.24 12.72
N ALA A 289 12.90 10.55 12.47
CA ALA A 289 13.99 9.58 12.40
C ALA A 289 15.08 9.99 13.41
N GLY A 290 15.43 9.06 14.32
CA GLY A 290 16.53 9.20 15.27
C GLY A 290 17.83 8.65 14.71
N GLU A 291 18.78 8.33 15.57
CA GLU A 291 20.05 7.70 15.21
C GLU A 291 19.91 6.16 15.23
N ASP A 292 19.73 5.56 14.05
CA ASP A 292 19.72 4.10 13.89
C ASP A 292 20.21 3.66 12.49
N ASP A 293 20.52 2.35 12.36
CA ASP A 293 21.01 1.74 11.12
C ASP A 293 20.05 1.97 9.92
N MET A 294 18.74 2.06 10.18
CA MET A 294 17.73 2.31 9.17
C MET A 294 17.80 3.76 8.67
N THR A 295 17.96 4.71 9.57
CA THR A 295 18.09 6.13 9.26
C THR A 295 19.37 6.40 8.48
N ASP A 296 20.49 5.78 8.87
CA ASP A 296 21.75 5.85 8.13
C ASP A 296 21.61 5.30 6.71
N SER A 297 21.02 4.11 6.59
CA SER A 297 20.72 3.50 5.29
C SER A 297 19.84 4.41 4.41
N LEU A 298 18.85 5.09 5.00
CA LEU A 298 18.00 6.03 4.28
C LEU A 298 18.79 7.28 3.84
N ARG A 299 19.63 7.84 4.70
CA ARG A 299 20.48 9.00 4.40
C ARG A 299 21.45 8.69 3.25
N ASP A 300 22.11 7.54 3.30
CA ASP A 300 23.00 7.06 2.25
C ASP A 300 22.26 6.89 0.92
N TYR A 301 21.12 6.20 0.95
CA TYR A 301 20.30 5.98 -0.24
C TYR A 301 19.81 7.28 -0.88
N THR A 302 19.51 8.29 -0.05
CA THR A 302 18.98 9.58 -0.50
C THR A 302 20.06 10.64 -0.70
N ASN A 303 21.33 10.33 -0.38
CA ASN A 303 22.46 11.24 -0.38
C ASN A 303 22.21 12.52 0.44
N LEU A 304 21.62 12.35 1.63
CA LEU A 304 21.37 13.44 2.58
C LEU A 304 22.58 13.66 3.49
N PRO A 305 22.83 14.91 3.93
CA PRO A 305 23.90 15.17 4.90
C PRO A 305 23.52 14.61 6.27
N GLU A 306 24.51 14.19 7.07
CA GLU A 306 24.37 13.78 8.48
C GLU A 306 24.02 14.95 9.42
N ALA A 307 23.48 16.06 8.92
CA ALA A 307 23.01 17.14 9.77
C ALA A 307 21.75 16.72 10.53
N ALA A 308 21.66 17.12 11.80
CA ALA A 308 20.41 17.16 12.55
C ALA A 308 20.32 18.45 13.41
N PRO A 309 19.11 19.01 13.60
CA PRO A 309 17.86 18.56 12.99
C PRO A 309 17.84 18.85 11.48
N LEU A 310 17.26 17.93 10.70
CA LEU A 310 17.09 18.09 9.25
C LEU A 310 15.66 17.71 8.85
N LEU A 311 14.92 18.66 8.28
CA LEU A 311 13.58 18.43 7.75
C LEU A 311 13.63 18.30 6.22
N THR A 312 13.17 17.17 5.69
CA THR A 312 13.20 16.93 4.24
C THR A 312 11.92 16.26 3.74
N ILE A 313 11.61 16.44 2.46
CA ILE A 313 10.54 15.70 1.78
C ILE A 313 11.19 14.73 0.80
N LEU A 314 10.91 13.43 1.01
CA LEU A 314 11.35 12.32 0.19
C LEU A 314 10.17 11.77 -0.61
N ASP A 315 10.34 11.60 -1.92
CA ASP A 315 9.38 10.84 -2.74
C ASP A 315 10.07 9.60 -3.31
N MET A 316 9.84 8.46 -2.66
CA MET A 316 10.36 7.16 -3.06
C MET A 316 9.29 6.28 -3.72
N SER A 317 8.15 6.88 -4.10
CA SER A 317 6.98 6.16 -4.63
C SER A 317 7.00 5.93 -6.15
N GLY A 318 8.00 6.50 -6.85
CA GLY A 318 8.15 6.34 -8.29
C GLY A 318 8.82 5.01 -8.69
N PRO A 319 8.49 4.44 -9.88
CA PRO A 319 9.26 3.33 -10.42
C PRO A 319 10.71 3.77 -10.66
N CYS A 320 11.68 2.91 -10.32
CA CYS A 320 13.11 3.11 -10.56
C CYS A 320 13.36 3.73 -11.94
N GLN A 321 13.79 4.99 -11.99
CA GLN A 321 14.18 5.63 -13.24
C GLN A 321 15.56 5.11 -13.67
N VAL A 322 15.62 4.43 -14.82
CA VAL A 322 16.86 4.32 -15.58
C VAL A 322 17.12 5.67 -16.24
N ARG A 323 18.18 6.39 -15.84
CA ARG A 323 18.61 7.59 -16.58
C ARG A 323 19.09 7.18 -17.98
N PRO A 324 18.76 7.92 -19.05
CA PRO A 324 19.46 7.77 -20.32
C PRO A 324 20.93 8.15 -20.10
N ARG A 325 21.88 7.28 -20.47
CA ARG A 325 23.31 7.62 -20.52
C ARG A 325 23.48 8.96 -21.26
N ARG A 326 24.12 9.94 -20.62
CA ARG A 326 24.56 11.16 -21.32
C ARG A 326 25.51 10.73 -22.44
N ARG A 327 25.30 11.22 -23.67
CA ARG A 327 26.32 11.13 -24.73
C ARG A 327 27.52 11.95 -24.27
N GLY A 328 28.56 11.28 -23.77
CA GLY A 328 29.77 11.95 -23.28
C GLY A 328 30.83 11.02 -22.72
N ASP A 329 30.46 9.90 -22.09
CA ASP A 329 31.45 9.06 -21.40
C ASP A 329 32.02 7.95 -22.30
N HIS A 330 33.19 8.23 -22.88
CA HIS A 330 34.20 7.26 -23.29
C HIS A 330 35.39 7.45 -22.33
N ALA A 331 36.08 6.46 -21.75
CA ALA A 331 36.12 5.02 -21.91
C ALA A 331 36.79 4.39 -20.67
N GLY A 332 36.45 3.14 -20.35
CA GLY A 332 37.19 2.29 -19.42
C GLY A 332 36.49 0.93 -19.31
N ARG A 333 37.11 -0.14 -19.81
CA ARG A 333 36.55 -1.50 -19.80
C ARG A 333 36.73 -2.15 -18.42
N GLY A 334 35.68 -2.79 -17.93
CA GLY A 334 35.77 -3.78 -16.85
C GLY A 334 34.58 -3.70 -15.90
N GLU A 335 33.63 -4.62 -16.10
CA GLU A 335 32.71 -5.21 -15.11
C GLU A 335 31.69 -4.31 -14.36
N ASP A 336 30.48 -4.85 -14.26
CA ASP A 336 29.32 -4.45 -13.48
C ASP A 336 28.72 -3.04 -13.72
N GLY A 337 27.67 -3.02 -14.54
CA GLY A 337 26.82 -1.85 -14.75
C GLY A 337 26.04 -1.49 -13.49
N TYR A 338 26.62 -0.68 -12.62
CA TYR A 338 25.88 0.07 -11.62
C TYR A 338 24.97 1.10 -12.31
N CYS A 339 23.66 1.01 -12.03
CA CYS A 339 22.72 2.07 -12.33
C CYS A 339 22.90 3.16 -11.26
N ASP A 340 23.20 4.39 -11.65
CA ASP A 340 23.19 5.51 -10.70
C ASP A 340 21.75 5.91 -10.39
N PHE A 341 21.32 5.60 -9.17
CA PHE A 341 20.02 5.90 -8.58
C PHE A 341 20.13 7.19 -7.75
N LEU A 342 19.21 8.13 -7.89
CA LEU A 342 19.00 9.18 -6.89
C LEU A 342 17.50 9.49 -6.77
N PRO A 343 16.90 9.37 -5.57
CA PRO A 343 15.56 9.88 -5.32
C PRO A 343 15.54 11.42 -5.43
N PHE A 344 14.36 11.98 -5.71
CA PHE A 344 14.20 13.43 -5.82
C PHE A 344 13.92 14.01 -4.43
N ALA A 345 14.97 14.47 -3.73
CA ALA A 345 14.83 15.23 -2.49
C ALA A 345 14.45 16.69 -2.82
N LEU A 346 13.27 17.12 -2.39
CA LEU A 346 12.91 18.55 -2.39
C LEU A 346 13.51 19.16 -1.13
N LYS A 347 14.63 19.88 -1.26
CA LYS A 347 15.21 20.63 -0.13
C LYS A 347 14.22 21.70 0.35
N GLY A 348 13.67 21.52 1.55
CA GLY A 348 13.03 22.57 2.32
C GLY A 348 14.10 23.50 2.92
N GLY A 349 13.78 24.78 3.05
CA GLY A 349 14.68 25.77 3.68
C GLY A 349 14.84 25.53 5.17
N GLU A 350 15.96 26.02 5.72
CA GLU A 350 16.24 26.09 7.15
C GLU A 350 15.06 26.77 7.88
N VAL A 351 14.61 26.17 9.00
CA VAL A 351 13.55 26.72 9.86
C VAL A 351 14.12 27.79 10.77
#